data_AF-X1FV22-F1
#
_entry.id   AF-X1FV22-F1
#
_cell.length_a   1.000
_cell.length_b   1.000
_cell.length_c   1.000
_cell.angle_alpha   90.00
_cell.angle_beta   90.00
_cell.angle_gamma   90.00
#
_symmetry.space_group_name_H-M   'P 1'
#
loop_
_entity.id
_entity.type
_entity.pdbx_description
1 polymer ?
#
loop_
_entity_poly.entity_id
_entity_poly.type
_entity_poly.pdbx_seq_one_letter_code
_entity_poly.pdbx_strand_id
1 'polypeptide(L)'
;RFTHMGPSGAGQTTKLCNQVIVGCAMAVLAESARLAVNAGIDAKKLPEALKGGFADSIPLQLFVPRMVDAIHEPPLGHAATMLKDLDTVLDVAKATGTPVPMAGLAAQLFRMLQASRGEDAEALEIFKLSGPK
;
A
#
# COMPACT_ATOMS: atom_id res chain seq x y z
N ARG A 1 22.82 2.35 3.63
CA ARG A 1 22.88 3.15 4.88
C ARG A 1 22.23 2.33 5.99
N PHE A 2 22.74 2.40 7.21
CA PHE A 2 22.15 1.71 8.38
C PHE A 2 21.69 2.73 9.43
N THR A 3 20.72 2.34 10.26
CA THR A 3 20.23 3.15 11.38
C THR A 3 19.97 2.22 12.55
N HIS A 4 20.61 2.48 13.69
CA HIS A 4 20.48 1.67 14.90
C HIS A 4 19.21 2.07 15.65
N MET A 5 18.23 1.16 15.70
CA MET A 5 16.90 1.42 16.27
C MET A 5 16.76 1.04 17.74
N GLY A 6 17.75 0.38 18.34
CA GLY A 6 17.75 -0.02 19.74
C GLY A 6 18.04 -1.51 19.95
N PRO A 7 17.56 -2.11 21.05
CA PRO A 7 17.85 -3.49 21.42
C PRO A 7 17.22 -4.51 20.46
N SER A 8 17.48 -5.80 20.70
CA SER A 8 16.90 -6.91 19.94
C SER A 8 15.37 -6.75 19.81
N GLY A 9 14.85 -6.93 18.59
CA GLY A 9 13.44 -6.71 18.25
C GLY A 9 13.12 -5.31 17.71
N ALA A 10 13.86 -4.26 18.08
CA ALA A 10 13.56 -2.89 17.66
C ALA A 10 13.56 -2.70 16.13
N GLY A 11 14.47 -3.38 15.43
CA GLY A 11 14.52 -3.36 13.96
C GLY A 11 13.28 -3.99 13.31
N GLN A 12 12.74 -5.07 13.89
CA GLN A 12 11.53 -5.73 13.38
C GLN A 12 10.30 -4.84 13.58
N THR A 13 10.12 -4.27 14.77
CA THR A 13 9.03 -3.32 15.03
C THR A 13 9.14 -2.09 14.14
N THR A 14 10.36 -1.58 13.89
CA THR A 14 10.59 -0.47 12.96
C THR A 14 10.18 -0.83 11.53
N LYS A 15 10.47 -2.05 11.07
CA LYS A 15 10.01 -2.53 9.76
C LYS A 15 8.48 -2.59 9.71
N LEU A 16 7.81 -3.03 10.77
CA LEU A 16 6.34 -3.02 10.83
C LEU A 16 5.77 -1.60 10.75
N CYS A 17 6.38 -0.60 11.39
CA CYS A 17 6.01 0.81 11.20
C CYS A 17 6.09 1.24 9.72
N ASN A 18 7.13 0.82 9.00
CA ASN A 18 7.22 1.04 7.57
C ASN A 18 6.09 0.32 6.81
N GLN A 19 5.74 -0.91 7.18
CA GLN A 19 4.66 -1.66 6.52
C GLN A 19 3.28 -1.06 6.78
N VAL A 20 3.03 -0.45 7.95
CA VAL A 20 1.84 0.40 8.19
C VAL A 20 1.78 1.51 7.15
N ILE A 21 2.85 2.29 7.00
CA ILE A 21 2.90 3.45 6.10
C ILE A 21 2.72 3.00 4.64
N VAL A 22 3.52 2.03 4.19
CA VAL A 22 3.52 1.58 2.80
C VAL A 22 2.21 0.89 2.43
N GLY A 23 1.70 -0.03 3.28
CA GLY A 23 0.47 -0.76 3.01
C GLY A 23 -0.75 0.17 2.98
N CYS A 24 -0.85 1.12 3.91
CA CYS A 24 -1.93 2.10 3.91
C CYS A 24 -1.80 3.07 2.72
N ALA A 25 -0.59 3.52 2.41
CA ALA A 25 -0.34 4.40 1.26
C ALA A 25 -0.73 3.72 -0.05
N MET A 26 -0.39 2.44 -0.25
CA MET A 26 -0.82 1.69 -1.45
C MET A 26 -2.34 1.67 -1.59
N ALA A 27 -3.07 1.35 -0.52
CA ALA A 27 -4.53 1.31 -0.54
C ALA A 27 -5.13 2.69 -0.85
N VAL A 28 -4.70 3.74 -0.15
CA VAL A 28 -5.21 5.11 -0.34
C VAL A 28 -4.86 5.66 -1.72
N LEU A 29 -3.65 5.39 -2.24
CA LEU A 29 -3.24 5.83 -3.57
C LEU A 29 -4.01 5.10 -4.66
N ALA A 30 -4.30 3.82 -4.48
CA ALA A 30 -5.16 3.06 -5.38
C ALA A 30 -6.58 3.66 -5.44
N GLU A 31 -7.19 3.94 -4.30
CA GLU A 31 -8.50 4.62 -4.25
C GLU A 31 -8.45 6.02 -4.86
N SER A 32 -7.43 6.82 -4.55
CA SER A 32 -7.27 8.18 -5.07
C SER A 32 -7.09 8.19 -6.59
N ALA A 33 -6.23 7.32 -7.13
CA ALA A 33 -6.03 7.19 -8.56
C ALA A 33 -7.32 6.71 -9.24
N ARG A 34 -8.05 5.77 -8.63
CA ARG A 34 -9.30 5.27 -9.20
C ARG A 34 -10.39 6.33 -9.19
N LEU A 35 -10.50 7.09 -8.11
CA LEU A 35 -11.41 8.23 -8.00
C LEU A 35 -11.15 9.24 -9.13
N ALA A 36 -9.88 9.57 -9.40
CA ALA A 36 -9.52 10.45 -10.51
C ALA A 36 -9.99 9.87 -11.86
N VAL A 37 -9.70 8.59 -12.15
CA VAL A 37 -10.16 7.93 -13.38
C VAL A 37 -11.68 7.99 -13.51
N ASN A 38 -12.41 7.65 -12.45
CA ASN A 38 -13.87 7.63 -12.46
C ASN A 38 -14.48 9.04 -12.57
N ALA A 39 -13.75 10.07 -12.13
CA ALA A 39 -14.12 11.47 -12.29
C ALA A 39 -13.73 12.06 -13.66
N GLY A 40 -13.19 11.25 -14.59
CA GLY A 40 -12.73 11.71 -15.90
C GLY A 40 -11.41 12.49 -15.87
N ILE A 41 -10.66 12.40 -14.77
CA ILE A 41 -9.34 13.02 -14.60
C ILE A 41 -8.27 12.02 -15.04
N ASP A 42 -7.29 12.50 -15.81
CA ASP A 42 -6.10 11.73 -16.15
C ASP A 42 -5.24 11.49 -14.90
N ALA A 43 -5.42 10.31 -14.29
CA ALA A 43 -4.73 9.92 -13.06
C ALA A 43 -3.20 9.86 -13.21
N LYS A 44 -2.67 9.76 -14.44
CA LYS A 44 -1.22 9.79 -14.71
C LYS A 44 -0.59 11.13 -14.33
N LYS A 45 -1.39 12.21 -14.29
CA LYS A 45 -0.95 13.55 -13.92
C LYS A 45 -0.93 13.80 -12.41
N LEU A 46 -1.52 12.93 -11.59
CA LEU A 46 -1.56 13.12 -10.14
C LEU A 46 -0.16 13.21 -9.50
N PRO A 47 0.83 12.35 -9.84
CA PRO A 47 2.15 12.46 -9.25
C PRO A 47 2.82 13.80 -9.53
N GLU A 48 2.69 14.32 -10.76
CA GLU A 48 3.23 15.63 -11.12
C GLU A 48 2.46 16.76 -10.41
N ALA A 49 1.13 16.72 -10.42
CA ALA A 49 0.28 17.77 -9.86
C ALA A 49 0.41 17.92 -8.34
N LEU A 50 0.71 16.82 -7.63
CA LEU A 50 0.82 16.80 -6.17
C LEU A 50 2.27 16.89 -5.68
N LYS A 51 3.26 16.90 -6.60
CA LYS A 51 4.69 16.91 -6.29
C LYS A 51 5.07 18.11 -5.43
N GLY A 52 5.86 17.89 -4.39
CA GLY A 52 6.29 18.90 -3.42
C GLY A 52 5.21 19.35 -2.42
N GLY A 53 3.97 18.87 -2.55
CA GLY A 53 2.89 19.12 -1.60
C GLY A 53 2.81 18.08 -0.48
N PHE A 54 1.84 18.25 0.42
CA PHE A 54 1.61 17.32 1.55
C PHE A 54 1.24 15.90 1.12
N ALA A 55 0.64 15.75 -0.06
CA ALA A 55 0.29 14.44 -0.62
C ALA A 55 1.47 13.77 -1.35
N ASP A 56 2.57 14.49 -1.57
CA ASP A 56 3.73 13.93 -2.26
C ASP A 56 4.43 12.87 -1.40
N SER A 57 4.85 11.79 -2.06
CA SER A 57 5.60 10.72 -1.43
C SER A 57 6.27 9.84 -2.48
N ILE A 58 7.35 9.16 -2.11
CA ILE A 58 7.97 8.13 -2.98
C ILE A 58 6.91 7.10 -3.45
N PRO A 59 6.03 6.56 -2.57
CA PRO A 59 4.86 5.78 -2.97
C PRO A 59 3.99 6.42 -4.06
N LEU A 60 3.59 7.68 -3.93
CA LEU A 60 2.77 8.36 -4.95
C LEU A 60 3.48 8.35 -6.31
N GLN A 61 4.74 8.76 -6.31
CA GLN A 61 5.55 8.90 -7.53
C GLN A 61 5.82 7.55 -8.22
N LEU A 62 5.90 6.46 -7.45
CA LEU A 62 6.18 5.12 -7.99
C LEU A 62 4.92 4.30 -8.31
N PHE A 63 3.91 4.34 -7.44
CA PHE A 63 2.80 3.40 -7.51
C PHE A 63 1.73 3.84 -8.49
N VAL A 64 1.35 5.12 -8.50
CA VAL A 64 0.24 5.60 -9.34
C VAL A 64 0.50 5.42 -10.83
N PRO A 65 1.69 5.77 -11.39
CA PRO A 65 1.98 5.50 -12.80
C PRO A 65 1.85 4.01 -13.13
N ARG A 66 2.39 3.13 -12.29
CA ARG A 66 2.33 1.67 -12.51
C ARG A 66 0.92 1.12 -12.44
N MET A 67 0.10 1.60 -11.49
CA MET A 67 -1.31 1.24 -11.36
C MET A 67 -2.10 1.62 -12.62
N VAL A 68 -1.90 2.85 -13.12
CA VAL A 68 -2.68 3.41 -14.24
C VAL A 68 -2.22 2.88 -15.59
N ASP A 69 -0.91 2.66 -15.77
CA ASP A 69 -0.32 2.11 -17.00
C ASP A 69 -0.30 0.58 -17.05
N ALA A 70 -0.81 -0.10 -16.01
CA ALA A 70 -0.77 -1.55 -15.85
C ALA A 70 0.65 -2.14 -16.01
N ILE A 71 1.65 -1.45 -15.45
CA ILE A 71 3.06 -1.87 -15.49
C ILE A 71 3.31 -2.82 -14.32
N HIS A 72 3.32 -4.12 -14.61
CA HIS A 72 3.44 -5.19 -13.63
C HIS A 72 4.84 -5.81 -13.53
N GLU A 73 5.77 -5.46 -14.44
CA GLU A 73 7.11 -6.06 -14.51
C GLU A 73 8.24 -5.03 -14.34
N PRO A 74 9.24 -5.28 -13.47
CA PRO A 74 9.22 -6.28 -12.41
C PRO A 74 8.17 -5.92 -11.33
N PRO A 75 7.60 -6.91 -10.62
CA PRO A 75 6.62 -6.66 -9.57
C PRO A 75 7.27 -5.91 -8.41
N LEU A 76 6.59 -4.87 -7.89
CA LEU A 76 7.09 -4.15 -6.69
C LEU A 76 6.85 -4.95 -5.40
N GLY A 77 5.98 -5.95 -5.44
CA GLY A 77 5.67 -6.86 -4.34
C GLY A 77 4.39 -7.63 -4.61
N HIS A 78 4.22 -8.76 -3.93
CA HIS A 78 3.03 -9.61 -4.06
C HIS A 78 1.99 -9.26 -2.99
N ALA A 79 0.71 -9.44 -3.33
CA ALA A 79 -0.41 -9.24 -2.43
C ALA A 79 -0.27 -10.08 -1.16
N ALA A 80 0.15 -11.36 -1.29
CA ALA A 80 0.35 -12.24 -0.14
C ALA A 80 1.45 -11.76 0.81
N THR A 81 2.56 -11.21 0.29
CA THR A 81 3.63 -10.66 1.12
C THR A 81 3.16 -9.42 1.88
N MET A 82 2.46 -8.51 1.20
CA MET A 82 1.93 -7.30 1.85
C MET A 82 0.87 -7.64 2.88
N LEU A 83 0.00 -8.60 2.60
CA LEU A 83 -1.00 -9.05 3.56
C LEU A 83 -0.35 -9.66 4.81
N LYS A 84 0.64 -10.54 4.64
CA LYS A 84 1.38 -11.14 5.77
C LYS A 84 2.01 -10.10 6.67
N ASP A 85 2.61 -9.06 6.09
CA ASP A 85 3.21 -7.96 6.85
C ASP A 85 2.15 -7.16 7.61
N LEU A 86 0.99 -6.89 6.99
CA LEU A 86 -0.12 -6.20 7.64
C LEU A 86 -0.77 -7.05 8.74
N ASP A 87 -0.88 -8.37 8.58
CA ASP A 87 -1.31 -9.27 9.65
C ASP A 87 -0.35 -9.23 10.84
N THR A 88 0.97 -9.22 10.57
CA THR A 88 1.99 -9.07 11.62
C THR A 88 1.89 -7.72 12.34
N VAL A 89 1.57 -6.64 11.60
CA VAL A 89 1.26 -5.33 12.20
C VAL A 89 0.07 -5.43 13.16
N LEU A 90 -1.01 -6.10 12.75
CA LEU A 90 -2.22 -6.25 13.57
C LEU A 90 -1.95 -7.06 14.84
N ASP A 91 -1.13 -8.10 14.76
CA ASP A 91 -0.73 -8.90 15.91
C ASP A 91 0.08 -8.08 16.93
N VAL A 92 1.07 -7.31 16.46
CA VAL A 92 1.86 -6.43 17.33
C VAL A 92 1.00 -5.32 17.91
N ALA A 93 0.12 -4.71 17.12
CA ALA A 93 -0.80 -3.68 17.57
C ALA A 93 -1.73 -4.19 18.69
N LYS A 94 -2.22 -5.43 18.57
CA LYS A 94 -2.99 -6.10 19.62
C LYS A 94 -2.14 -6.32 20.88
N ALA A 95 -0.91 -6.78 20.73
CA ALA A 95 0.00 -7.02 21.85
C ALA A 95 0.39 -5.73 22.60
N THR A 96 0.51 -4.60 21.90
CA THR A 96 0.87 -3.31 22.50
C THR A 96 -0.32 -2.44 22.91
N GLY A 97 -1.55 -2.86 22.61
CA GLY A 97 -2.75 -2.05 22.83
C GLY A 97 -2.81 -0.80 21.95
N THR A 98 -2.19 -0.82 20.77
CA THR A 98 -2.12 0.32 19.84
C THR A 98 -3.20 0.21 18.77
N PRO A 99 -4.19 1.11 18.72
CA PRO A 99 -5.19 1.08 17.65
C PRO A 99 -4.57 1.45 16.29
N VAL A 100 -4.70 0.56 15.29
CA VAL A 100 -4.22 0.77 13.91
C VAL A 100 -5.33 0.57 12.86
N PRO A 101 -6.45 1.32 12.95
CA PRO A 101 -7.64 1.07 12.13
C PRO A 101 -7.36 1.13 10.61
N MET A 102 -6.47 2.03 10.17
CA MET A 102 -6.09 2.14 8.77
C MET A 102 -5.37 0.89 8.25
N ALA A 103 -4.45 0.32 9.05
CA ALA A 103 -3.78 -0.92 8.69
C ALA A 103 -4.76 -2.10 8.66
N GLY A 104 -5.75 -2.11 9.57
CA GLY A 104 -6.83 -3.09 9.57
C GLY A 104 -7.64 -3.05 8.27
N LEU A 105 -8.03 -1.86 7.81
CA LEU A 105 -8.75 -1.71 6.54
C LEU A 105 -7.88 -2.10 5.33
N ALA A 106 -6.62 -1.66 5.31
CA ALA A 106 -5.68 -2.03 4.26
C ALA A 106 -5.51 -3.56 4.17
N ALA A 107 -5.40 -4.26 5.31
CA ALA A 107 -5.33 -5.72 5.34
C ALA A 107 -6.57 -6.37 4.71
N GLN A 108 -7.78 -5.85 4.96
CA GLN A 108 -8.99 -6.37 4.32
C GLN A 108 -8.97 -6.18 2.80
N LEU A 109 -8.53 -5.02 2.32
CA LEU A 109 -8.41 -4.77 0.88
C LEU A 109 -7.39 -5.72 0.23
N PHE A 110 -6.25 -5.99 0.87
CA PHE A 110 -5.30 -6.97 0.37
C PHE A 110 -5.85 -8.41 0.41
N ARG A 111 -6.65 -8.78 1.42
CA ARG A 111 -7.37 -10.08 1.43
C ARG A 111 -8.36 -10.17 0.28
N MET A 112 -9.11 -9.10 -0.01
CA MET A 112 -10.02 -9.07 -1.16
C MET A 112 -9.27 -9.23 -2.47
N LEU A 113 -8.11 -8.56 -2.62
CA LEU A 113 -7.25 -8.71 -3.78
C LEU A 113 -6.80 -10.16 -3.93
N GLN A 114 -6.23 -10.76 -2.89
CA GLN A 114 -5.77 -12.15 -2.89
C GLN A 114 -6.90 -13.13 -3.23
N ALA A 115 -8.08 -12.94 -2.65
CA ALA A 115 -9.25 -13.77 -2.94
C ALA A 115 -9.72 -13.66 -4.40
N SER A 116 -9.57 -12.47 -5.02
CA SER A 116 -10.00 -12.23 -6.39
C SER A 116 -8.97 -12.61 -7.47
N ARG A 117 -7.68 -12.57 -7.15
CA ARG A 117 -6.58 -12.70 -8.13
C ARG A 117 -5.51 -13.73 -7.79
N GLY A 118 -5.57 -14.37 -6.63
CA GLY A 118 -4.58 -15.34 -6.16
C GLY A 118 -3.45 -14.71 -5.34
N GLU A 119 -2.59 -15.57 -4.79
CA GLU A 119 -1.49 -15.15 -3.90
C GLU A 119 -0.37 -14.39 -4.63
N ASP A 120 -0.12 -14.77 -5.87
CA ASP A 120 0.92 -14.20 -6.75
C ASP A 120 0.48 -12.89 -7.42
N ALA A 121 -0.73 -12.40 -7.13
CA ALA A 121 -1.19 -11.11 -7.62
C ALA A 121 -0.22 -9.99 -7.20
N GLU A 122 0.07 -9.06 -8.09
CA GLU A 122 0.92 -7.92 -7.73
C GLU A 122 0.14 -7.02 -6.76
N ALA A 123 0.80 -6.52 -5.71
CA ALA A 123 0.17 -5.67 -4.69
C ALA A 123 -0.51 -4.42 -5.26
N LEU A 124 0.02 -3.84 -6.35
CA LEU A 124 -0.56 -2.66 -7.00
C LEU A 124 -1.88 -2.95 -7.71
N GLU A 125 -2.21 -4.22 -7.96
CA GLU A 125 -3.50 -4.61 -8.50
C GLU A 125 -4.67 -4.36 -7.54
N ILE A 126 -4.39 -3.95 -6.29
CA ILE A 126 -5.39 -3.40 -5.37
C ILE A 126 -6.18 -2.24 -6.00
N PHE A 127 -5.57 -1.50 -6.93
CA PHE A 127 -6.22 -0.50 -7.79
C PHE A 127 -7.40 -1.03 -8.61
N LYS A 128 -7.42 -2.33 -8.93
CA LYS A 128 -8.48 -2.99 -9.70
C LYS A 128 -9.72 -3.26 -8.86
N LEU A 129 -9.62 -3.32 -7.52
CA LEU A 129 -10.77 -3.58 -6.64
C LEU A 129 -11.84 -2.50 -6.71
N SER A 130 -11.43 -1.24 -6.95
CA SER A 130 -12.33 -0.09 -7.03
C SER A 130 -12.74 0.24 -8.48
N GLY A 131 -12.39 -0.62 -9.45
CA GLY A 131 -12.80 -0.50 -10.84
C GLY A 131 -14.25 -0.95 -11.06
N PRO A 132 -14.88 -0.56 -12.20
CA PRO A 132 -16.16 -1.14 -12.60
C PRO A 132 -16.03 -2.66 -12.75
N LYS A 133 -17.10 -3.37 -12.37
CA LYS A 133 -17.23 -4.83 -12.56
C LYS A 133 -17.46 -5.18 -14.02
#